data_AF-A0AA40DVT8-F1
#
_entry.id   AF-A0AA40DVT8-F1
#
_cell.length_a   1.000
_cell.length_b   1.000
_cell.length_c   1.000
_cell.angle_alpha   90.00
_cell.angle_beta   90.00
_cell.angle_gamma   90.00
#
_symmetry.space_group_name_H-M   'P 1'
#
loop_
_entity.id
_entity.type
_entity.pdbx_description
1 polymer ?
#
loop_
_entity_poly.entity_id
_entity_poly.type
_entity_poly.pdbx_seq_one_letter_code
_entity_poly.pdbx_strand_id
1 'polypeptide(L)'
;MPQRNTSNNYTGPSVRSMTSTHTLAREVIARHDDECPIFDDESILDLRRFAQYPAQARDILRERGMLDSEGEELGAGAKAHGSLTGLIFATWGTEASVLTEGELADLRAWFEGGGGRTDAETATGA
;
A
#
# COMPACT_ATOMS: atom_id res chain seq x y z
N MET A 1 17.41 21.78 -13.42
CA MET A 1 16.31 20.97 -12.84
C MET A 1 15.86 19.98 -13.91
N PRO A 2 16.30 18.70 -13.91
CA PRO A 2 15.76 17.74 -14.85
C PRO A 2 14.33 17.39 -14.42
N GLN A 3 13.42 17.39 -15.39
CA GLN A 3 11.99 17.18 -15.19
C GLN A 3 11.71 15.69 -14.95
N ARG A 4 10.97 15.35 -13.88
CA ARG A 4 10.43 14.00 -13.64
C ARG A 4 9.59 13.62 -14.87
N ASN A 5 10.09 12.67 -15.66
CA ASN A 5 9.52 12.26 -16.94
C ASN A 5 8.18 11.54 -16.71
N THR A 6 7.07 12.08 -17.22
CA THR A 6 5.69 11.63 -17.03
C THR A 6 5.33 10.32 -17.77
N SER A 7 6.30 9.43 -17.98
CA SER A 7 6.14 8.23 -18.83
C SER A 7 6.84 6.99 -18.27
N ASN A 8 7.12 6.95 -16.98
CA ASN A 8 7.84 5.83 -16.40
C ASN A 8 6.82 4.77 -15.96
N ASN A 9 6.39 3.96 -16.93
CA ASN A 9 5.40 2.90 -16.73
C ASN A 9 5.99 1.85 -15.80
N TYR A 10 5.29 1.56 -14.69
CA TYR A 10 5.58 0.42 -13.83
C TYR A 10 5.76 -0.86 -14.66
N THR A 11 6.97 -1.43 -14.66
CA THR A 11 7.35 -2.62 -15.46
C THR A 11 7.27 -3.93 -14.66
N GLY A 12 6.79 -3.87 -13.42
CA GLY A 12 6.66 -5.03 -12.55
C GLY A 12 5.43 -5.91 -12.82
N PRO A 13 5.31 -7.04 -12.11
CA PRO A 13 4.12 -7.89 -12.18
C PRO A 13 2.88 -7.08 -11.81
N SER A 14 1.77 -7.32 -12.51
CA SER A 14 0.51 -6.62 -12.22
C SER A 14 0.06 -6.87 -10.78
N VAL A 15 -0.72 -5.95 -10.21
CA VAL A 15 -1.27 -6.08 -8.86
C VAL A 15 -1.92 -7.46 -8.67
N ARG A 16 -2.76 -7.89 -9.62
CA ARG A 16 -3.39 -9.23 -9.61
C ARG A 16 -2.36 -10.36 -9.54
N SER A 17 -1.23 -10.24 -10.23
CA SER A 17 -0.17 -11.24 -10.16
C SER A 17 0.50 -11.23 -8.80
N MET A 18 0.83 -10.03 -8.26
CA MET A 18 1.45 -9.89 -6.93
C MET A 18 0.57 -10.41 -5.80
N THR A 19 -0.74 -10.16 -5.85
CA THR A 19 -1.71 -10.66 -4.87
C THR A 19 -1.84 -12.18 -4.97
N SER A 20 -1.76 -12.74 -6.18
CA SER A 20 -1.87 -14.19 -6.40
C SER A 20 -0.58 -14.95 -6.06
N THR A 21 0.58 -14.30 -6.15
CA THR A 21 1.88 -14.90 -5.81
C THR A 21 2.36 -14.56 -4.40
N HIS A 22 1.62 -13.75 -3.65
CA HIS A 22 2.00 -13.26 -2.32
C HIS A 22 3.40 -12.62 -2.31
N THR A 23 3.67 -11.79 -3.32
CA THR A 23 4.93 -11.06 -3.49
C THR A 23 4.76 -9.56 -3.36
N LEU A 24 3.59 -9.09 -2.92
CA LEU A 24 3.28 -7.66 -2.92
C LEU A 24 4.18 -6.91 -1.94
N ALA A 25 4.32 -7.41 -0.71
CA ALA A 25 5.20 -6.80 0.28
C ALA A 25 6.66 -6.69 -0.22
N ARG A 26 7.16 -7.77 -0.84
CA ARG A 26 8.52 -7.80 -1.38
C ARG A 26 8.73 -6.78 -2.49
N GLU A 27 7.79 -6.67 -3.42
CA GLU A 27 7.89 -5.71 -4.53
C GLU A 27 7.79 -4.26 -4.02
N VAL A 28 6.98 -4.00 -3.00
CA VAL A 28 6.88 -2.68 -2.35
C VAL A 28 8.20 -2.29 -1.70
N ILE A 29 8.79 -3.21 -0.93
CA ILE A 29 10.08 -2.99 -0.27
C ILE A 29 11.19 -2.77 -1.31
N ALA A 30 11.21 -3.58 -2.37
CA ALA A 30 12.26 -3.55 -3.39
C ALA A 30 12.21 -2.29 -4.27
N ARG A 31 11.01 -1.74 -4.51
CA ARG A 31 10.79 -0.61 -5.42
C ARG A 31 10.52 0.73 -4.74
N HIS A 32 10.56 0.79 -3.41
CA HIS A 32 10.27 2.04 -2.68
C HIS A 32 11.18 3.20 -3.12
N ASP A 33 12.46 2.92 -3.36
CA ASP A 33 13.45 3.92 -3.79
C ASP A 33 13.62 4.02 -5.32
N ASP A 34 12.81 3.29 -6.10
CA ASP A 34 12.86 3.35 -7.57
C ASP A 34 12.27 4.67 -8.09
N GLU A 35 12.61 5.05 -9.33
CA GLU A 35 12.04 6.23 -10.00
C GLU A 35 10.51 6.17 -10.15
N CYS A 36 9.91 4.99 -9.97
CA CYS A 36 8.47 4.74 -9.97
C CYS A 36 8.08 3.76 -8.86
N PRO A 37 7.92 4.26 -7.63
CA PRO A 37 7.47 3.43 -6.52
C PRO A 37 6.04 2.94 -6.75
N ILE A 38 5.71 1.79 -6.17
CA ILE A 38 4.36 1.19 -6.25
C ILE A 38 3.33 2.05 -5.50
N PHE A 39 3.77 2.68 -4.43
CA PHE A 39 2.95 3.52 -3.57
C PHE A 39 3.55 4.93 -3.52
N ASP A 40 2.68 5.93 -3.50
CA ASP A 40 3.06 7.29 -3.15
C ASP A 40 3.24 7.43 -1.63
N ASP A 41 3.76 8.58 -1.21
CA ASP A 41 4.02 8.88 0.20
C ASP A 41 2.77 8.74 1.08
N GLU A 42 1.60 9.19 0.60
CA GLU A 42 0.35 9.06 1.34
C GLU A 42 -0.05 7.59 1.56
N SER A 43 0.07 6.77 0.51
CA SER A 43 -0.20 5.35 0.56
C SER A 43 0.79 4.62 1.47
N ILE A 44 2.07 5.02 1.48
CA ILE A 44 3.07 4.47 2.38
C ILE A 44 2.75 4.79 3.85
N LEU A 45 2.28 6.01 4.15
CA LEU A 45 1.86 6.38 5.50
C LEU A 45 0.65 5.56 5.97
N ASP A 46 -0.34 5.37 5.11
CA ASP A 46 -1.51 4.54 5.41
C ASP A 46 -1.10 3.08 5.63
N LEU A 47 -0.23 2.54 4.78
CA LEU A 47 0.27 1.18 4.88
C LEU A 47 1.10 0.98 6.16
N ARG A 48 1.90 1.98 6.56
CA ARG A 48 2.65 1.99 7.82
C ARG A 48 1.71 1.95 9.03
N ARG A 49 0.66 2.79 9.04
CA ARG A 49 -0.35 2.80 10.11
C ARG A 49 -1.06 1.46 10.21
N PHE A 50 -1.45 0.90 9.06
CA PHE A 50 -2.07 -0.42 8.99
C PHE A 50 -1.15 -1.54 9.47
N ALA A 51 0.13 -1.56 9.07
CA ALA A 51 1.10 -2.56 9.50
C ALA A 51 1.32 -2.57 11.02
N GLN A 52 1.21 -1.41 11.66
CA GLN A 52 1.29 -1.28 13.11
C GLN A 52 -0.01 -1.67 13.81
N TYR A 53 -1.16 -1.33 13.22
CA TYR A 53 -2.49 -1.55 13.79
C TYR A 53 -3.49 -2.11 12.76
N PRO A 54 -3.37 -3.39 12.35
CA PRO A 54 -4.21 -3.95 11.30
C PRO A 54 -5.70 -3.99 11.67
N ALA A 55 -6.01 -4.04 12.97
CA ALA A 55 -7.38 -3.93 13.48
C ALA A 55 -8.05 -2.58 13.15
N GLN A 56 -7.28 -1.54 12.84
CA GLN A 56 -7.79 -0.20 12.48
C GLN A 56 -8.04 -0.04 10.97
N ALA A 57 -7.88 -1.10 10.15
CA ALA A 57 -8.07 -1.04 8.70
C ALA A 57 -9.38 -0.35 8.28
N ARG A 58 -10.48 -0.67 8.97
CA ARG A 58 -11.81 -0.09 8.70
C ARG A 58 -11.89 1.39 9.05
N ASP A 59 -11.15 1.84 10.06
CA ASP A 59 -11.09 3.25 10.44
C ASP A 59 -10.27 4.05 9.44
N ILE A 60 -9.15 3.50 8.96
CA ILE A 60 -8.33 4.10 7.89
C ILE A 60 -9.17 4.26 6.61
N LEU A 61 -9.92 3.22 6.22
CA LEU A 61 -10.84 3.31 5.07
C LEU A 61 -11.89 4.40 5.23
N ARG A 62 -12.46 4.53 6.43
CA ARG A 62 -13.46 5.57 6.72
C ARG A 62 -12.86 6.96 6.61
N GLU A 63 -11.68 7.18 7.20
CA GLU A 63 -10.96 8.47 7.15
C GLU A 63 -10.61 8.87 5.71
N ARG A 64 -10.27 7.90 4.87
CA ARG A 64 -9.97 8.11 3.44
C ARG A 64 -11.21 8.16 2.54
N GLY A 65 -12.42 7.97 3.09
CA GLY A 65 -13.66 7.95 2.32
C GLY A 65 -13.82 6.73 1.41
N MET A 66 -13.07 5.65 1.67
CA MET A 66 -13.01 4.43 0.86
C MET A 66 -13.80 3.26 1.48
N LEU A 67 -14.62 3.55 2.49
CA LEU A 67 -15.43 2.52 3.15
C LEU A 67 -16.54 2.05 2.20
N ASP A 68 -16.70 0.73 2.08
CA ASP A 68 -17.77 0.15 1.28
C ASP A 68 -19.16 0.55 1.82
N SER A 69 -20.08 0.88 0.93
CA SER A 69 -21.47 1.16 1.27
C SER A 69 -22.24 -0.14 1.55
N GLU A 70 -23.38 -0.02 2.21
CA GLU A 70 -24.21 -1.19 2.51
C GLU A 70 -24.68 -1.89 1.23
N GLY A 71 -24.37 -3.18 1.09
CA GLY A 71 -24.71 -3.99 -0.07
C GLY A 71 -23.69 -3.98 -1.21
N GLU A 72 -22.59 -3.23 -1.09
CA GLU A 72 -21.52 -3.23 -2.08
C GLU A 72 -20.58 -4.43 -1.94
N GLU A 73 -19.89 -4.76 -3.04
CA GLU A 73 -18.81 -5.75 -3.02
C GLU A 73 -17.67 -5.28 -2.12
N LEU A 74 -16.99 -6.23 -1.46
CA LEU A 74 -15.82 -5.95 -0.65
C LEU A 74 -14.76 -5.17 -1.45
N GLY A 75 -14.33 -4.03 -0.90
CA GLY A 75 -13.37 -3.14 -1.52
C GLY A 75 -13.90 -2.34 -2.71
N ALA A 76 -15.22 -2.25 -2.92
CA ALA A 76 -15.82 -1.39 -3.92
C ALA A 76 -15.44 0.09 -3.72
N GLY A 77 -15.43 0.58 -2.48
CA GLY A 77 -15.03 1.95 -2.17
C GLY A 77 -13.57 2.20 -2.55
N ALA A 78 -12.67 1.28 -2.17
CA ALA A 78 -11.27 1.36 -2.55
C ALA A 78 -11.04 1.30 -4.08
N LYS A 79 -11.75 0.42 -4.78
CA LYS A 79 -11.70 0.30 -6.25
C LYS A 79 -12.18 1.57 -6.94
N ALA A 80 -13.26 2.19 -6.45
CA ALA A 80 -13.77 3.45 -6.99
C ALA A 80 -12.75 4.59 -6.88
N HIS A 81 -11.94 4.57 -5.83
CA HIS A 81 -10.83 5.51 -5.63
C HIS A 81 -9.53 5.12 -6.33
N GLY A 82 -9.46 3.93 -6.95
CA GLY A 82 -8.22 3.41 -7.54
C GLY A 82 -7.12 3.14 -6.50
N SER A 83 -7.47 2.92 -5.23
CA SER A 83 -6.52 2.77 -4.13
C SER A 83 -6.18 1.31 -3.85
N LEU A 84 -4.91 0.95 -4.04
CA LEU A 84 -4.42 -0.38 -3.70
C LEU A 84 -4.30 -0.58 -2.18
N THR A 85 -3.90 0.44 -1.42
CA THR A 85 -3.90 0.40 0.06
C THR A 85 -5.32 0.23 0.60
N GLY A 86 -6.29 0.95 0.03
CA GLY A 86 -7.70 0.74 0.36
C GLY A 86 -8.15 -0.70 0.10
N LEU A 87 -7.74 -1.31 -1.02
CA LEU A 87 -8.11 -2.70 -1.33
C LEU A 87 -7.49 -3.68 -0.33
N ILE A 88 -6.24 -3.45 0.08
CA ILE A 88 -5.56 -4.23 1.12
C ILE A 88 -6.36 -4.13 2.43
N PHE A 89 -6.74 -2.93 2.85
CA PHE A 89 -7.45 -2.72 4.11
C PHE A 89 -8.86 -3.32 4.09
N ALA A 90 -9.57 -3.20 2.97
CA ALA A 90 -10.93 -3.67 2.82
C ALA A 90 -11.01 -5.20 2.82
N THR A 91 -9.98 -5.86 2.28
CA THR A 91 -9.94 -7.33 2.18
C THR A 91 -9.25 -8.01 3.36
N TRP A 92 -8.59 -7.24 4.24
CA TRP A 92 -7.83 -7.79 5.37
C TRP A 92 -8.70 -8.65 6.31
N GLY A 93 -8.20 -9.83 6.66
CA GLY A 93 -8.91 -10.78 7.53
C GLY A 93 -10.04 -11.55 6.85
N THR A 94 -10.19 -11.42 5.53
CA THR A 94 -11.15 -12.19 4.71
C THR A 94 -10.44 -13.18 3.79
N GLU A 95 -11.19 -14.10 3.19
CA GLU A 95 -10.65 -15.03 2.17
C GLU A 95 -10.14 -14.30 0.90
N ALA A 96 -10.57 -13.05 0.69
CA ALA A 96 -10.12 -12.20 -0.41
C ALA A 96 -8.89 -11.34 -0.05
N SER A 97 -8.26 -11.57 1.11
CA SER A 97 -7.14 -10.75 1.60
C SER A 97 -6.01 -10.71 0.57
N VAL A 98 -5.64 -9.50 0.18
CA VAL A 98 -4.57 -9.24 -0.78
C VAL A 98 -3.18 -9.49 -0.19
N LEU A 99 -3.03 -9.26 1.11
CA LEU A 99 -1.82 -9.54 1.86
C LEU A 99 -2.01 -10.76 2.75
N THR A 100 -0.96 -11.57 2.86
CA THR A 100 -0.85 -12.58 3.92
C THR A 100 -0.34 -11.98 5.22
N GLU A 101 -0.52 -12.71 6.33
CA GLU A 101 0.10 -12.34 7.61
C GLU A 101 1.62 -12.27 7.54
N GLY A 102 2.26 -13.15 6.75
CA GLY A 102 3.71 -13.13 6.53
C GLY A 102 4.15 -11.86 5.80
N GLU A 103 3.45 -11.47 4.73
CA GLU A 103 3.74 -10.24 4.01
C GLU A 103 3.52 -8.99 4.88
N LEU A 104 2.51 -9.00 5.75
CA LEU A 104 2.31 -7.92 6.72
C LEU A 104 3.45 -7.84 7.74
N ALA A 105 3.95 -8.99 8.22
CA ALA A 105 5.09 -9.04 9.12
C ALA A 105 6.37 -8.51 8.47
N ASP A 106 6.61 -8.83 7.20
CA ASP A 106 7.74 -8.31 6.43
C ASP A 106 7.66 -6.79 6.25
N LEU A 107 6.48 -6.26 5.88
CA LEU A 107 6.24 -4.82 5.78
C LEU A 107 6.46 -4.12 7.12
N ARG A 108 5.95 -4.71 8.20
CA ARG A 108 6.13 -4.17 9.55
C ARG A 108 7.60 -4.11 9.94
N ALA A 109 8.35 -5.20 9.74
CA ALA A 109 9.78 -5.24 10.03
C ALA A 109 10.56 -4.20 9.20
N TRP A 110 10.18 -4.01 7.94
CA TRP A 110 10.76 -2.99 7.08
C TRP A 110 10.48 -1.57 7.60
N PHE A 111 9.24 -1.24 7.99
CA PHE A 111 8.91 0.06 8.57
C PHE A 111 9.64 0.31 9.90
N GLU A 112 9.71 -0.69 10.78
CA GLU A 112 10.44 -0.62 12.05
C GLU A 112 11.96 -0.41 11.83
N GLY A 113 12.51 -0.95 10.73
CA GLY A 113 13.88 -0.73 10.28
C GLY A 113 14.16 0.63 9.65
N GLY A 114 13.18 1.54 9.59
CA GLY A 114 13.30 2.86 8.97
C GLY A 114 13.06 2.86 7.45
N GLY A 115 12.44 1.81 6.93
CA GLY A 115 11.90 1.73 5.58
C GLY A 115 10.62 2.55 5.39
N GLY A 116 10.26 2.81 4.13
CA GLY A 116 9.06 3.58 3.78
C GLY A 116 9.14 5.05 4.20
N ARG A 117 10.36 5.63 4.25
CA ARG A 117 10.51 7.07 4.47
C ARG A 117 9.95 7.80 3.27
N THR A 118 9.12 8.79 3.55
CA THR A 118 8.54 9.69 2.55
C THR A 118 9.59 10.69 2.06
N ASP A 119 9.37 11.31 0.89
CA ASP A 119 10.26 12.35 0.34
C ASP A 119 10.45 13.51 1.35
N ALA A 120 9.43 13.78 2.18
CA ALA A 120 9.48 14.80 3.24
C ALA A 120 10.40 14.40 4.42
N GLU A 121 10.37 13.13 4.82
CA GLU A 121 11.20 12.59 5.91
C GLU A 121 12.66 12.47 5.48
N THR A 122 12.94 12.17 4.20
CA THR A 122 14.31 12.11 3.67
C THR A 122 14.93 13.51 3.51
N ALA A 123 14.14 14.52 3.14
CA ALA A 123 14.61 15.90 2.98
C ALA A 123 15.00 16.61 4.30
N THR A 124 14.49 16.15 5.44
CA THR A 124 14.74 16.76 6.76
C THR A 124 15.97 16.18 7.48
N GLY A 125 16.56 15.12 6.93
CA GLY A 125 17.72 14.42 7.51
C GLY A 125 19.10 14.81 6.96
N ALA A 126 19.22 15.94 6.23
CA ALA A 126 20.47 16.42 5.64
C ALA A 126 21.11 17.57 6.44
#